data_AF-A0A2T7SYC8-F1
#
_entry.id   AF-A0A2T7SYC8-F1
#
_cell.length_a   1.000
_cell.length_b   1.000
_cell.length_c   1.000
_cell.angle_alpha   90.00
_cell.angle_beta   90.00
_cell.angle_gamma   90.00
#
_symmetry.space_group_name_H-M   'P 1'
#
loop_
_entity.id
_entity.type
_entity.pdbx_description
1 polymer ?
#
loop_
_entity_poly.entity_id
_entity_poly.type
_entity_poly.pdbx_seq_one_letter_code
_entity_poly.pdbx_strand_id
1 'polypeptide(L)'
;MHRSASRLTRILACAAVPVMLVVAGCSSDSGGKSDADGSSSSPSTSPTPTVTPAKYSGLPDACDTIDAKTVGSLVPKVKNKGGTSGKSSDIETRGSCSWNGLDDKGVKGSQYRWLDVSLMRYDSDATLGSGAKRAGEYYAKEVAGAQGTAGAKSLKSVATAGIGDQATLVTYTLKKTDEDFAYATVVARAENVVITLTYNGAGYAGAKSPSSADLTKDAEKAAKEAVTAIAAGSADAPGAGESSKAPSESAKAS
;
A
#
# COMPACT_ATOMS: atom_id res chain seq x y z
N MET A 1 20.73 -36.95 -19.94
CA MET A 1 22.11 -36.44 -19.85
C MET A 1 22.18 -35.46 -18.68
N HIS A 2 23.25 -35.55 -17.90
CA HIS A 2 23.45 -34.91 -16.61
C HIS A 2 23.38 -33.37 -16.65
N ARG A 3 23.03 -32.80 -15.49
CA ARG A 3 22.94 -31.37 -15.16
C ARG A 3 24.25 -30.62 -15.47
N SER A 4 24.12 -29.33 -15.79
CA SER A 4 25.04 -28.31 -15.26
C SER A 4 24.28 -27.00 -15.02
N ALA A 5 24.05 -26.71 -13.73
CA ALA A 5 23.63 -25.39 -13.27
C ALA A 5 24.88 -24.51 -13.16
N SER A 6 24.88 -23.34 -13.81
CA SER A 6 25.92 -22.34 -13.60
C SER A 6 25.58 -21.52 -12.34
N ARG A 7 26.42 -21.64 -11.31
CA ARG A 7 26.43 -20.75 -10.14
C ARG A 7 27.57 -19.74 -10.27
N LEU A 8 27.18 -18.46 -10.20
CA LEU A 8 27.79 -17.33 -9.49
C LEU A 8 29.29 -17.01 -9.65
N THR A 9 29.54 -15.76 -10.03
CA THR A 9 30.59 -14.95 -9.39
C THR A 9 30.04 -13.55 -9.09
N ARG A 10 29.77 -13.26 -7.81
CA ARG A 10 29.59 -11.90 -7.29
C ARG A 10 30.98 -11.28 -7.14
N ILE A 11 31.23 -10.15 -7.79
CA ILE A 11 32.41 -9.33 -7.54
C ILE A 11 32.00 -8.30 -6.47
N LEU A 12 32.50 -8.49 -5.25
CA LEU A 12 32.55 -7.45 -4.23
C LEU A 12 33.68 -6.48 -4.59
N ALA A 13 33.36 -5.22 -4.83
CA ALA A 13 34.35 -4.14 -4.87
C ALA A 13 34.23 -3.33 -3.58
N CYS A 14 35.19 -3.55 -2.67
CA CYS A 14 35.41 -2.72 -1.50
C CYS A 14 36.10 -1.42 -1.94
N ALA A 15 35.47 -0.27 -1.71
CA ALA A 15 36.14 1.03 -1.74
C ALA A 15 36.25 1.55 -0.31
N ALA A 16 37.45 1.46 0.24
CA ALA A 16 37.83 2.06 1.51
C ALA A 16 38.12 3.56 1.30
N VAL A 17 37.57 4.41 2.16
CA VAL A 17 37.99 5.81 2.28
C VAL A 17 38.33 6.07 3.76
N PRO A 18 39.59 6.43 4.09
CA PRO A 18 39.97 6.79 5.46
C PRO A 18 39.75 8.29 5.67
N VAL A 19 38.93 8.66 6.66
CA VAL A 19 38.94 10.01 7.22
C VAL A 19 39.21 9.93 8.71
N MET A 20 40.38 10.43 9.06
CA MET A 20 40.84 10.72 10.41
C MET A 20 39.91 11.72 11.11
N LEU A 21 39.43 11.38 12.30
CA LEU A 21 39.13 12.35 13.34
C LEU A 21 39.66 11.83 14.68
N VAL A 22 40.79 12.40 15.08
CA VAL A 22 41.35 12.33 16.43
C VAL A 22 40.78 13.51 17.19
N VAL A 23 40.01 13.26 18.26
CA VAL A 23 39.92 14.18 19.40
C VAL A 23 39.98 13.36 20.68
N ALA A 24 40.86 13.84 21.56
CA ALA A 24 41.32 13.30 22.82
C ALA A 24 40.23 13.13 23.90
N GLY A 25 40.51 12.26 24.88
CA GLY A 25 39.75 12.17 26.14
C GLY A 25 40.08 10.94 26.99
N CYS A 26 41.31 10.89 27.53
CA CYS A 26 41.78 9.97 28.60
C CYS A 26 40.92 10.18 29.89
N SER A 27 40.36 9.14 30.52
CA SER A 27 40.90 8.34 31.65
C SER A 27 41.30 9.11 32.94
N SER A 28 40.67 8.70 34.05
CA SER A 28 41.11 8.63 35.47
C SER A 28 41.89 9.77 36.15
N ASP A 29 41.39 10.29 37.30
CA ASP A 29 42.03 10.20 38.65
C ASP A 29 41.24 10.97 39.77
N SER A 30 41.12 10.28 40.92
CA SER A 30 41.02 10.69 42.34
C SER A 30 40.32 11.96 42.87
N GLY A 31 39.44 11.73 43.86
CA GLY A 31 39.45 12.44 45.15
C GLY A 31 38.35 13.50 45.38
N GLY A 32 37.59 13.35 46.48
CA GLY A 32 36.79 14.45 47.04
C GLY A 32 35.49 14.01 47.70
N LYS A 33 35.56 13.67 48.99
CA LYS A 33 34.40 13.51 49.87
C LYS A 33 33.91 14.91 50.29
N SER A 34 32.64 15.22 50.07
CA SER A 34 31.91 16.27 50.79
C SER A 34 30.41 16.01 50.65
N ASP A 35 29.78 15.73 51.79
CA ASP A 35 28.35 15.63 51.96
C ASP A 35 27.67 16.97 51.64
N ALA A 36 26.60 16.92 50.84
CA ALA A 36 25.59 17.96 50.79
C ALA A 36 24.23 17.33 50.46
N ASP A 37 23.36 17.39 51.45
CA ASP A 37 21.93 17.14 51.40
C ASP A 37 21.25 18.06 50.36
N GLY A 38 20.23 17.56 49.64
CA GLY A 38 19.33 18.44 48.88
C GLY A 38 18.87 17.94 47.51
N SER A 39 17.64 17.41 47.49
CA SER A 39 16.74 17.23 46.34
C SER A 39 17.17 16.22 45.27
N SER A 40 16.72 14.98 45.47
CA SER A 40 16.43 14.06 44.37
C SER A 40 15.38 14.71 43.46
N SER A 41 15.86 15.38 42.42
CA SER A 41 15.02 15.88 41.34
C SER A 41 14.50 14.65 40.61
N SER A 42 13.26 14.26 40.91
CA SER A 42 12.57 13.24 40.13
C SER A 42 12.66 13.66 38.65
N PRO A 43 13.11 12.79 37.73
CA PRO A 43 13.16 13.15 36.33
C PRO A 43 11.74 13.53 35.92
N SER A 44 11.55 14.81 35.57
CA SER A 44 10.29 15.26 35.01
C SER A 44 10.00 14.35 33.82
N THR A 45 8.92 13.57 33.92
CA THR A 45 8.41 12.74 32.84
C THR A 45 8.13 13.67 31.67
N SER A 46 9.07 13.72 30.73
CA SER A 46 8.90 14.44 29.48
C SER A 46 7.60 13.93 28.84
N PRO A 47 6.70 14.81 28.40
CA PRO A 47 5.43 14.38 27.83
C PRO A 47 5.72 13.41 26.67
N THR A 48 5.16 12.21 26.75
CA THR A 48 5.24 11.25 25.66
C THR A 48 4.59 11.89 24.42
N PRO A 49 5.28 11.89 23.27
CA PRO A 49 4.75 12.51 22.07
C PRO A 49 3.39 11.88 21.73
N THR A 50 2.33 12.69 21.76
CA THR A 50 0.99 12.24 21.43
C THR A 50 0.78 12.41 19.93
N VAL A 51 0.58 11.29 19.23
CA VAL A 51 0.33 11.25 17.79
C VAL A 51 -1.15 11.00 17.52
N THR A 52 -1.72 11.65 16.50
CA THR A 52 -3.09 11.39 16.07
C THR A 52 -3.26 9.91 15.71
N PRO A 53 -4.24 9.18 16.29
CA PRO A 53 -4.46 7.76 15.99
C PRO A 53 -4.79 7.51 14.51
N ALA A 54 -4.49 6.30 14.04
CA ALA A 54 -4.90 5.84 12.71
C ALA A 54 -6.42 5.64 12.68
N LYS A 55 -7.09 6.05 11.58
CA LYS A 55 -8.54 5.93 11.44
C LYS A 55 -8.99 4.48 11.27
N TYR A 56 -8.29 3.76 10.40
CA TYR A 56 -8.54 2.35 10.10
C TYR A 56 -7.53 1.50 10.85
N SER A 57 -7.97 0.49 11.59
CA SER A 57 -7.14 -0.44 12.37
C SER A 57 -6.82 -1.75 11.64
N GLY A 58 -7.56 -2.07 10.58
CA GLY A 58 -7.35 -3.26 9.73
C GLY A 58 -7.72 -3.00 8.28
N LEU A 59 -7.55 -4.02 7.45
CA LEU A 59 -7.92 -4.01 6.03
C LEU A 59 -8.96 -5.10 5.74
N PRO A 60 -9.92 -4.86 4.83
CA PRO A 60 -10.69 -5.95 4.24
C PRO A 60 -9.78 -6.85 3.40
N ASP A 61 -10.26 -8.05 3.04
CA ASP A 61 -9.62 -8.85 2.01
C ASP A 61 -9.57 -8.05 0.69
N ALA A 62 -8.39 -7.94 0.09
CA ALA A 62 -8.19 -7.18 -1.13
C ALA A 62 -9.03 -7.72 -2.31
N CYS A 63 -9.30 -9.02 -2.36
CA CYS A 63 -10.14 -9.62 -3.39
C CYS A 63 -11.63 -9.27 -3.22
N ASP A 64 -12.05 -8.96 -2.00
CA ASP A 64 -13.44 -8.57 -1.70
C ASP A 64 -13.68 -7.06 -1.85
N THR A 65 -12.62 -6.28 -2.14
CA THR A 65 -12.76 -4.83 -2.40
C THR A 65 -13.39 -4.48 -3.74
N ILE A 66 -13.51 -5.46 -4.64
CA ILE A 66 -14.17 -5.30 -5.94
C ILE A 66 -15.17 -6.44 -6.11
N ASP A 67 -16.45 -6.08 -6.26
CA ASP A 67 -17.57 -6.97 -6.48
C ASP A 67 -17.31 -7.92 -7.65
N ALA A 68 -17.66 -9.19 -7.46
CA ALA A 68 -17.53 -10.24 -8.47
C ALA A 68 -18.27 -9.89 -9.78
N LYS A 69 -19.33 -9.07 -9.71
CA LYS A 69 -20.04 -8.54 -10.89
C LYS A 69 -19.19 -7.50 -11.63
N THR A 70 -18.56 -6.57 -10.92
CA THR A 70 -17.65 -5.59 -11.50
C THR A 70 -16.47 -6.32 -12.15
N VAL A 71 -15.83 -7.25 -11.44
CA VAL A 71 -14.76 -8.10 -11.98
C VAL A 71 -15.19 -8.81 -13.27
N GLY A 72 -16.36 -9.45 -13.28
CA GLY A 72 -16.87 -10.15 -14.47
C GLY A 72 -17.13 -9.25 -15.68
N SER A 73 -17.41 -7.96 -15.45
CA SER A 73 -17.57 -6.96 -16.49
C SER A 73 -16.23 -6.43 -17.01
N LEU A 74 -15.28 -6.19 -16.11
CA LEU A 74 -13.98 -5.59 -16.44
C LEU A 74 -12.97 -6.61 -16.98
N VAL A 75 -13.12 -7.88 -16.61
CA VAL A 75 -12.20 -8.94 -16.99
C VAL A 75 -12.99 -10.08 -17.66
N PRO A 76 -13.36 -9.92 -18.95
CA PRO A 76 -14.05 -10.97 -19.69
C PRO A 76 -13.26 -12.27 -19.67
N LYS A 77 -13.97 -13.40 -19.53
CA LYS A 77 -13.37 -14.74 -19.39
C LYS A 77 -12.42 -14.89 -18.20
N VAL A 78 -12.57 -14.08 -17.15
CA VAL A 78 -11.91 -14.32 -15.87
C VAL A 78 -12.23 -15.72 -15.34
N LYS A 79 -11.20 -16.47 -14.94
CA LYS A 79 -11.36 -17.85 -14.46
C LYS A 79 -11.90 -17.90 -13.03
N ASN A 80 -11.42 -17.00 -12.17
CA ASN A 80 -11.87 -16.88 -10.79
C ASN A 80 -12.33 -15.44 -10.52
N LYS A 81 -13.63 -15.25 -10.28
CA LYS A 81 -14.17 -13.92 -9.94
C LYS A 81 -13.75 -13.45 -8.53
N GLY A 82 -13.45 -14.38 -7.62
CA GLY A 82 -12.84 -14.06 -6.32
C GLY A 82 -11.34 -13.75 -6.41
N GLY A 83 -10.76 -13.73 -7.61
CA GLY A 83 -9.40 -13.27 -7.83
C GLY A 83 -8.32 -14.21 -7.32
N THR A 84 -7.09 -13.70 -7.38
CA THR A 84 -5.91 -14.38 -6.84
C THR A 84 -5.29 -13.45 -5.81
N SER A 85 -5.44 -13.82 -4.54
CA SER A 85 -4.87 -13.08 -3.42
C SER A 85 -3.34 -13.13 -3.48
N GLY A 86 -2.72 -11.97 -3.26
CA GLY A 86 -1.28 -11.85 -3.13
C GLY A 86 -0.81 -12.41 -1.79
N LYS A 87 0.40 -12.98 -1.77
CA LYS A 87 0.99 -13.48 -0.53
C LYS A 87 1.56 -12.32 0.27
N SER A 88 1.13 -12.18 1.52
CA SER A 88 1.72 -11.26 2.50
C SER A 88 1.99 -12.00 3.81
N SER A 89 3.09 -11.66 4.48
CA SER A 89 3.34 -12.08 5.87
C SER A 89 2.65 -11.15 6.88
N ASP A 90 2.10 -10.04 6.42
CA ASP A 90 1.38 -9.04 7.21
C ASP A 90 0.12 -8.63 6.45
N ILE A 91 -0.96 -9.39 6.68
CA ILE A 91 -2.26 -9.19 6.03
C ILE A 91 -3.07 -8.06 6.67
N GLU A 92 -2.73 -7.66 7.90
CA GLU A 92 -3.39 -6.58 8.64
C GLU A 92 -3.04 -5.20 8.08
N THR A 93 -1.83 -5.06 7.52
CA THR A 93 -1.36 -3.80 6.92
C THR A 93 -1.18 -3.85 5.41
N ARG A 94 -1.19 -5.05 4.79
CA ARG A 94 -0.99 -5.22 3.35
C ARG A 94 -1.89 -6.29 2.78
N GLY A 95 -2.63 -5.93 1.74
CA GLY A 95 -3.40 -6.88 0.93
C GLY A 95 -3.20 -6.62 -0.54
N SER A 96 -3.28 -7.64 -1.38
CA SER A 96 -3.40 -7.43 -2.82
C SER A 96 -4.22 -8.54 -3.47
N CYS A 97 -4.85 -8.22 -4.58
CA CYS A 97 -5.57 -9.19 -5.39
C CYS A 97 -5.43 -8.88 -6.86
N SER A 98 -5.50 -9.92 -7.70
CA SER A 98 -5.42 -9.79 -9.14
C SER A 98 -6.40 -10.69 -9.87
N TRP A 99 -6.80 -10.24 -11.05
CA TRP A 99 -7.69 -10.92 -11.98
C TRP A 99 -7.16 -10.75 -13.39
N ASN A 100 -7.28 -11.80 -14.19
CA ASN A 100 -7.00 -11.73 -15.61
C ASN A 100 -7.94 -12.61 -16.42
N GLY A 101 -8.08 -12.23 -17.68
CA GLY A 101 -8.96 -12.89 -18.62
C GLY A 101 -8.45 -12.69 -20.03
N LEU A 102 -8.65 -13.72 -20.84
CA LEU A 102 -8.37 -13.72 -22.26
C LEU A 102 -9.62 -14.20 -22.99
N ASP A 103 -10.30 -13.28 -23.68
CA ASP A 103 -11.33 -13.63 -24.64
C ASP A 103 -10.64 -14.06 -25.94
N ASP A 104 -10.26 -15.34 -26.00
CA ASP A 104 -9.54 -15.92 -27.11
C ASP A 104 -10.46 -16.28 -28.28
N LYS A 105 -10.17 -15.71 -29.46
CA LYS A 105 -10.85 -16.05 -30.72
C LYS A 105 -9.87 -16.52 -31.80
N GLY A 106 -8.67 -16.92 -31.39
CA GLY A 106 -7.60 -17.37 -32.28
C GLY A 106 -7.22 -16.30 -33.31
N VAL A 107 -7.11 -16.70 -34.57
CA VAL A 107 -6.76 -15.79 -35.69
C VAL A 107 -7.79 -14.68 -35.95
N LYS A 108 -8.95 -14.72 -35.30
CA LYS A 108 -9.98 -13.67 -35.39
C LYS A 108 -9.75 -12.51 -34.42
N GLY A 109 -8.70 -12.59 -33.60
CA GLY A 109 -8.29 -11.55 -32.67
C GLY A 109 -8.79 -11.80 -31.25
N SER A 110 -7.91 -11.63 -30.27
CA SER A 110 -8.18 -11.94 -28.86
C SER A 110 -8.06 -10.70 -28.00
N GLN A 111 -8.79 -10.65 -26.89
CA GLN A 111 -8.77 -9.51 -25.96
C GLN A 111 -8.29 -9.94 -24.59
N TYR A 112 -7.16 -9.40 -24.17
CA TYR A 112 -6.62 -9.58 -22.83
C TYR A 112 -7.04 -8.44 -21.91
N ARG A 113 -7.37 -8.77 -20.66
CA ARG A 113 -7.58 -7.82 -19.56
C ARG A 113 -6.87 -8.32 -18.31
N TRP A 114 -6.27 -7.38 -17.59
CA TRP A 114 -5.70 -7.58 -16.26
C TRP A 114 -6.13 -6.44 -15.34
N LEU A 115 -6.58 -6.80 -14.15
CA LEU A 115 -6.94 -5.91 -13.07
C LEU A 115 -6.18 -6.36 -11.83
N ASP A 116 -5.58 -5.42 -11.10
CA ASP A 116 -5.05 -5.68 -9.77
C ASP A 116 -5.34 -4.50 -8.83
N VAL A 117 -5.43 -4.83 -7.55
CA VAL A 117 -5.57 -3.87 -6.45
C VAL A 117 -4.56 -4.23 -5.37
N SER A 118 -3.89 -3.23 -4.83
CA SER A 118 -2.99 -3.33 -3.69
C SER A 118 -3.41 -2.33 -2.61
N LEU A 119 -3.43 -2.79 -1.37
CA LEU A 119 -3.83 -2.04 -0.19
C LEU A 119 -2.63 -1.91 0.76
N MET A 120 -2.42 -0.70 1.28
CA MET A 120 -1.36 -0.41 2.23
C MET A 120 -1.90 0.44 3.37
N ARG A 121 -2.04 -0.13 4.56
CA ARG A 121 -2.44 0.58 5.79
C ARG A 121 -1.21 0.99 6.60
N TYR A 122 -1.29 2.16 7.22
CA TYR A 122 -0.27 2.64 8.14
C TYR A 122 -0.84 2.87 9.53
N ASP A 123 -0.13 2.37 10.54
CA ASP A 123 -0.35 2.75 11.93
C ASP A 123 0.24 4.12 12.24
N SER A 124 -0.39 4.79 13.19
CA SER A 124 0.21 5.93 13.87
C SER A 124 1.25 5.44 14.86
N ASP A 125 2.41 6.08 14.85
CA ASP A 125 3.50 5.78 15.75
C ASP A 125 4.10 7.09 16.25
N ALA A 126 4.48 7.14 17.53
CA ALA A 126 4.94 8.37 18.16
C ALA A 126 6.28 8.88 17.59
N THR A 127 7.08 8.00 16.97
CA THR A 127 8.35 8.32 16.33
C THR A 127 8.22 8.54 14.83
N LEU A 128 7.37 7.77 14.14
CA LEU A 128 7.20 7.83 12.69
C LEU A 128 6.11 8.82 12.25
N GLY A 129 5.27 9.28 13.16
CA GLY A 129 4.15 10.18 12.91
C GLY A 129 2.83 9.44 12.65
N SER A 130 1.79 10.22 12.31
CA SER A 130 0.44 9.68 12.13
C SER A 130 0.34 8.76 10.91
N GLY A 131 -0.54 7.76 10.99
CA GLY A 131 -0.79 6.83 9.88
C GLY A 131 -1.23 7.57 8.61
N ALA A 132 -2.05 8.62 8.74
CA ALA A 132 -2.47 9.44 7.60
C ALA A 132 -1.30 10.16 6.92
N LYS A 133 -0.34 10.70 7.69
CA LYS A 133 0.86 11.33 7.13
C LYS A 133 1.70 10.31 6.36
N ARG A 134 1.93 9.13 6.96
CA ARG A 134 2.72 8.04 6.36
C ARG A 134 2.05 7.50 5.09
N ALA A 135 0.72 7.37 5.09
CA ALA A 135 -0.06 7.03 3.90
C ALA A 135 0.05 8.12 2.82
N GLY A 136 0.08 9.41 3.19
CA GLY A 136 0.33 10.50 2.26
C GLY A 136 1.71 10.44 1.58
N GLU A 137 2.75 10.11 2.35
CA GLU A 137 4.10 9.91 1.81
C GLU A 137 4.15 8.70 0.86
N TYR A 138 3.51 7.58 1.25
CA TYR A 138 3.44 6.40 0.40
C TYR A 138 2.61 6.62 -0.87
N TYR A 139 1.50 7.34 -0.77
CA TYR A 139 0.70 7.76 -1.92
C TYR A 139 1.56 8.50 -2.95
N ALA A 140 2.36 9.48 -2.52
CA ALA A 140 3.23 10.23 -3.42
C ALA A 140 4.28 9.33 -4.08
N LYS A 141 4.82 8.35 -3.32
CA LYS A 141 5.75 7.35 -3.85
C LYS A 141 5.10 6.45 -4.90
N GLU A 142 3.88 5.97 -4.68
CA GLU A 142 3.15 5.11 -5.63
C GLU A 142 2.82 5.87 -6.92
N VAL A 143 2.39 7.13 -6.81
CA VAL A 143 2.17 8.01 -7.98
C VAL A 143 3.47 8.20 -8.75
N ALA A 144 4.57 8.53 -8.07
CA ALA A 144 5.87 8.69 -8.70
C ALA A 144 6.35 7.38 -9.36
N GLY A 145 6.11 6.24 -8.73
CA GLY A 145 6.40 4.92 -9.28
C GLY A 145 5.63 4.64 -10.57
N ALA A 146 4.32 4.92 -10.59
CA ALA A 146 3.50 4.80 -11.79
C ALA A 146 3.96 5.76 -12.90
N GLN A 147 4.29 7.01 -12.57
CA GLN A 147 4.84 8.00 -13.50
C GLN A 147 6.22 7.62 -14.04
N GLY A 148 7.03 6.92 -13.24
CA GLY A 148 8.37 6.46 -13.58
C GLY A 148 8.41 5.13 -14.32
N THR A 149 7.28 4.62 -14.82
CA THR A 149 7.21 3.31 -15.48
C THR A 149 8.15 3.25 -16.69
N ALA A 150 9.17 2.40 -16.62
CA ALA A 150 10.17 2.26 -17.67
C ALA A 150 9.55 1.85 -19.02
N GLY A 151 9.89 2.59 -20.08
CA GLY A 151 9.40 2.34 -21.44
C GLY A 151 7.97 2.84 -21.70
N ALA A 152 7.32 3.47 -20.71
CA ALA A 152 5.99 4.04 -20.88
C ALA A 152 5.97 5.12 -21.96
N LYS A 153 4.95 5.08 -22.82
CA LYS A 153 4.68 6.07 -23.85
C LYS A 153 3.35 6.76 -23.58
N SER A 154 3.17 7.96 -24.13
CA SER A 154 1.93 8.73 -24.01
C SER A 154 1.46 8.90 -22.57
N LEU A 155 2.41 9.01 -21.63
CA LEU A 155 2.12 9.08 -20.22
C LEU A 155 1.37 10.36 -19.87
N LYS A 156 0.30 10.22 -19.10
CA LYS A 156 -0.47 11.33 -18.52
C LYS A 156 -0.70 11.03 -17.05
N SER A 157 -0.68 12.08 -16.24
CA SER A 157 -0.98 12.01 -14.81
C SER A 157 -1.91 13.16 -14.47
N VAL A 158 -3.02 12.86 -13.79
CA VAL A 158 -4.04 13.86 -13.45
C VAL A 158 -4.60 13.59 -12.06
N ALA A 159 -4.68 14.64 -11.24
CA ALA A 159 -5.39 14.58 -9.97
C ALA A 159 -6.88 14.30 -10.24
N THR A 160 -7.43 13.31 -9.55
CA THR A 160 -8.80 12.84 -9.77
C THR A 160 -9.58 13.00 -8.46
N ALA A 161 -10.72 13.68 -8.53
CA ALA A 161 -11.57 13.92 -7.36
C ALA A 161 -12.62 12.81 -7.18
N GLY A 162 -13.15 12.69 -5.96
CA GLY A 162 -14.23 11.75 -5.65
C GLY A 162 -13.80 10.28 -5.55
N ILE A 163 -12.51 10.04 -5.28
CA ILE A 163 -11.95 8.71 -4.98
C ILE A 163 -11.06 8.86 -3.75
N GLY A 164 -11.61 8.55 -2.57
CA GLY A 164 -10.94 8.79 -1.29
C GLY A 164 -10.72 10.29 -1.01
N ASP A 165 -9.78 10.59 -0.13
CA ASP A 165 -9.39 11.97 0.22
C ASP A 165 -8.50 12.59 -0.85
N GLN A 166 -7.77 11.74 -1.58
CA GLN A 166 -6.83 12.16 -2.61
C GLN A 166 -6.66 11.02 -3.62
N ALA A 167 -6.72 11.32 -4.91
CA ALA A 167 -6.38 10.35 -5.95
C ALA A 167 -5.64 10.97 -7.14
N THR A 168 -4.85 10.15 -7.81
CA THR A 168 -4.19 10.48 -9.08
C THR A 168 -4.33 9.29 -10.02
N LEU A 169 -4.80 9.60 -11.22
CA LEU A 169 -4.85 8.68 -12.34
C LEU A 169 -3.57 8.86 -13.17
N VAL A 170 -2.89 7.76 -13.44
CA VAL A 170 -1.76 7.70 -14.36
C VAL A 170 -2.11 6.75 -15.50
N THR A 171 -2.12 7.26 -16.73
CA THR A 171 -2.38 6.46 -17.94
C THR A 171 -1.15 6.44 -18.82
N TYR A 172 -0.87 5.32 -19.47
CA TYR A 172 0.23 5.20 -20.42
C TYR A 172 0.03 4.00 -21.34
N THR A 173 0.86 3.88 -22.37
CA THR A 173 0.99 2.67 -23.17
C THR A 173 2.35 2.02 -23.01
N LEU A 174 2.41 0.69 -23.14
CA LEU A 174 3.64 -0.09 -23.11
C LEU A 174 3.58 -1.17 -24.19
N LYS A 175 4.67 -1.32 -24.94
CA LYS A 175 4.82 -2.47 -25.83
C LYS A 175 5.35 -3.66 -25.02
N LYS A 176 4.60 -4.77 -24.98
CA LYS A 176 4.97 -6.01 -24.31
C LYS A 176 4.50 -7.19 -25.15
N THR A 177 5.28 -8.28 -25.19
CA THR A 177 4.95 -9.49 -25.99
C THR A 177 4.52 -9.15 -27.42
N ASP A 178 5.25 -8.22 -28.05
CA ASP A 178 4.98 -7.66 -29.39
C ASP A 178 3.66 -6.90 -29.59
N GLU A 179 2.81 -6.78 -28.56
CA GLU A 179 1.56 -6.04 -28.59
C GLU A 179 1.64 -4.71 -27.81
N ASP A 180 0.78 -3.77 -28.17
CA ASP A 180 0.65 -2.50 -27.43
C ASP A 180 -0.41 -2.64 -26.33
N PHE A 181 0.01 -2.48 -25.08
CA PHE A 181 -0.88 -2.44 -23.94
C PHE A 181 -1.24 -1.00 -23.59
N ALA A 182 -2.50 -0.76 -23.23
CA ALA A 182 -2.92 0.46 -22.55
C ALA A 182 -3.10 0.19 -21.05
N TYR A 183 -2.71 1.15 -20.23
CA TYR A 183 -2.79 1.10 -18.77
C TYR A 183 -3.54 2.30 -18.22
N ALA A 184 -4.30 2.07 -17.16
CA ALA A 184 -4.85 3.07 -16.26
C ALA A 184 -4.56 2.63 -14.82
N THR A 185 -3.73 3.38 -14.11
CA THR A 185 -3.41 3.17 -12.69
C THR A 185 -4.02 4.29 -11.87
N VAL A 186 -4.91 3.95 -10.94
CA VAL A 186 -5.46 4.88 -9.95
C VAL A 186 -4.76 4.62 -8.63
N VAL A 187 -4.02 5.62 -8.15
CA VAL A 187 -3.52 5.64 -6.78
C VAL A 187 -4.45 6.54 -5.98
N ALA A 188 -5.06 6.01 -4.93
CA ALA A 188 -5.97 6.74 -4.04
C ALA A 188 -5.50 6.61 -2.58
N ARG A 189 -5.78 7.61 -1.77
CA ARG A 189 -5.62 7.59 -0.31
C ARG A 189 -6.97 7.78 0.36
N ALA A 190 -7.27 6.94 1.33
CA ALA A 190 -8.35 7.10 2.28
C ALA A 190 -7.75 7.03 3.69
N GLU A 191 -7.63 8.17 4.34
CA GLU A 191 -7.02 8.36 5.65
C GLU A 191 -5.62 7.75 5.71
N ASN A 192 -5.45 6.70 6.52
CA ASN A 192 -4.20 5.97 6.69
C ASN A 192 -4.06 4.73 5.78
N VAL A 193 -4.86 4.63 4.71
CA VAL A 193 -4.79 3.55 3.70
C VAL A 193 -4.50 4.13 2.32
N VAL A 194 -3.58 3.49 1.59
CA VAL A 194 -3.34 3.74 0.17
C VAL A 194 -3.84 2.55 -0.64
N ILE A 195 -4.59 2.85 -1.70
CA ILE A 195 -5.11 1.91 -2.67
C ILE A 195 -4.40 2.18 -3.99
N THR A 196 -3.69 1.19 -4.53
CA THR A 196 -3.13 1.23 -5.89
C THR A 196 -3.90 0.23 -6.74
N LEU A 197 -4.72 0.72 -7.67
CA LEU A 197 -5.46 -0.11 -8.62
C LEU A 197 -4.87 0.07 -10.02
N THR A 198 -4.48 -1.03 -10.66
CA THR A 198 -4.00 -1.02 -12.04
C THR A 198 -4.92 -1.84 -12.93
N TYR A 199 -5.40 -1.23 -14.00
CA TYR A 199 -6.20 -1.88 -15.03
C TYR A 199 -5.53 -1.73 -16.39
N ASN A 200 -5.32 -2.84 -17.09
CA ASN A 200 -4.68 -2.84 -18.40
C ASN A 200 -5.26 -3.89 -19.33
N GLY A 201 -4.96 -3.72 -20.62
CA GLY A 201 -5.33 -4.69 -21.63
C GLY A 201 -4.61 -4.48 -22.95
N ALA A 202 -4.68 -5.53 -23.77
CA ALA A 202 -4.13 -5.55 -25.11
C ALA A 202 -5.06 -6.36 -26.03
N GLY A 203 -5.04 -5.99 -27.31
CA GLY A 203 -5.54 -6.83 -28.39
C GLY A 203 -4.40 -7.70 -28.90
N TYR A 204 -4.70 -8.97 -29.17
CA TYR A 204 -3.78 -9.93 -29.76
C TYR A 204 -4.27 -10.36 -31.14
N ALA A 205 -3.37 -10.89 -31.96
CA ALA A 205 -3.66 -11.45 -33.28
C ALA A 205 -4.39 -10.44 -34.19
N GLY A 206 -3.89 -9.20 -34.22
CA GLY A 206 -4.43 -8.11 -35.05
C GLY A 206 -5.67 -7.42 -34.46
N ALA A 207 -6.17 -7.86 -33.30
CA ALA A 207 -7.19 -7.11 -32.58
C ALA A 207 -6.62 -5.79 -32.05
N LYS A 208 -7.45 -4.74 -32.06
CA LYS A 208 -7.08 -3.45 -31.45
C LYS A 208 -7.06 -3.59 -29.93
N SER A 209 -6.09 -2.93 -29.30
CA SER A 209 -6.07 -2.76 -27.85
C SER A 209 -7.21 -1.87 -27.37
N PRO A 210 -7.66 -2.05 -26.11
CA PRO A 210 -8.65 -1.16 -25.51
C PRO A 210 -8.18 0.29 -25.56
N SER A 211 -9.13 1.21 -25.68
CA SER A 211 -8.82 2.62 -25.60
C SER A 211 -8.43 3.00 -24.17
N SER A 212 -7.51 3.97 -24.03
CA SER A 212 -7.13 4.50 -22.71
C SER A 212 -8.33 5.15 -21.98
N ALA A 213 -9.30 5.69 -22.73
CA ALA A 213 -10.49 6.31 -22.15
C ALA A 213 -11.44 5.28 -21.51
N ASP A 214 -11.65 4.14 -22.17
CA ASP A 214 -12.48 3.06 -21.61
C ASP A 214 -11.82 2.47 -20.36
N LEU A 215 -10.51 2.18 -20.43
CA LEU A 215 -9.76 1.69 -19.27
C LEU A 215 -9.78 2.69 -18.11
N THR A 216 -9.71 3.99 -18.39
CA THR A 216 -9.76 5.04 -17.36
C THR A 216 -11.10 5.01 -16.62
N LYS A 217 -12.21 5.03 -17.36
CA LYS A 217 -13.55 5.03 -16.79
C LYS A 217 -13.78 3.80 -15.90
N ASP A 218 -13.35 2.65 -16.38
CA ASP A 218 -13.50 1.38 -15.68
C ASP A 218 -12.60 1.29 -14.44
N ALA A 219 -11.35 1.76 -14.53
CA ALA A 219 -10.43 1.82 -13.40
C ALA A 219 -10.92 2.76 -12.30
N GLU A 220 -11.42 3.95 -12.65
CA GLU A 220 -11.98 4.91 -11.69
C GLU A 220 -13.20 4.34 -10.97
N LYS A 221 -14.08 3.63 -11.70
CA LYS A 221 -15.22 2.95 -11.10
C LYS A 221 -14.77 1.91 -10.07
N ALA A 222 -13.85 1.03 -10.45
CA ALA A 222 -13.34 0.00 -9.55
C ALA A 222 -12.59 0.59 -8.35
N ALA A 223 -11.85 1.68 -8.53
CA ALA A 223 -11.15 2.35 -7.44
C ALA A 223 -12.11 2.98 -6.41
N LYS A 224 -13.25 3.53 -6.87
CA LYS A 224 -14.32 4.02 -5.97
C LYS A 224 -14.94 2.89 -5.15
N GLU A 225 -15.15 1.74 -5.78
CA GLU A 225 -15.64 0.53 -5.12
C GLU A 225 -14.66 0.08 -4.02
N ALA A 226 -13.37 0.00 -4.35
CA ALA A 226 -12.33 -0.37 -3.40
C ALA A 226 -12.23 0.60 -2.21
N VAL A 227 -12.26 1.91 -2.45
CA VAL A 227 -12.29 2.92 -1.36
C VAL A 227 -13.52 2.75 -0.47
N THR A 228 -14.68 2.48 -1.06
CA THR A 228 -15.93 2.24 -0.31
C THR A 228 -15.79 1.00 0.57
N ALA A 229 -15.19 -0.08 0.04
CA ALA A 229 -14.94 -1.29 0.80
C ALA A 229 -13.98 -1.08 1.98
N ILE A 230 -12.95 -0.24 1.84
CA ILE A 230 -12.07 0.14 2.97
C ILE A 230 -12.89 0.80 4.08
N ALA A 231 -13.74 1.77 3.74
CA ALA A 231 -14.56 2.46 4.73
C ALA A 231 -15.54 1.52 5.46
N ALA A 232 -16.07 0.51 4.77
CA ALA A 232 -16.98 -0.48 5.34
C ALA A 232 -16.27 -1.56 6.17
N GLY A 233 -15.20 -2.16 5.65
CA GLY A 233 -14.52 -3.30 6.27
C GLY A 233 -13.75 -2.97 7.55
N SER A 234 -13.43 -1.70 7.79
CA SER A 234 -12.78 -1.26 9.03
C SER A 234 -13.77 -0.92 10.16
N ALA A 235 -15.08 -0.99 9.92
CA ALA A 235 -16.11 -0.77 10.95
C ALA A 235 -16.29 -1.99 11.89
N ASP A 236 -15.80 -3.18 11.50
CA ASP A 236 -15.93 -4.44 12.26
C ASP A 236 -14.71 -4.78 13.13
N ALA A 237 -13.70 -3.90 13.23
CA ALA A 237 -12.61 -4.10 14.17
C ALA A 237 -13.10 -3.75 15.60
N PRO A 238 -13.06 -4.70 16.57
CA PRO A 238 -13.56 -4.45 17.91
C PRO A 238 -12.75 -3.33 18.56
N GLY A 239 -13.44 -2.23 18.86
CA GLY A 239 -12.88 -1.07 19.53
C GLY A 239 -12.36 -1.45 20.91
N ALA A 240 -11.13 -1.04 21.19
CA ALA A 240 -10.69 -0.79 22.55
C ALA A 240 -11.64 0.24 23.19
N GLY A 241 -12.26 -0.14 24.31
CA GLY A 241 -12.88 0.81 25.23
C GLY A 241 -14.34 0.56 25.59
N GLU A 242 -14.70 -0.65 26.02
CA GLU A 242 -15.86 -0.80 26.90
C GLU A 242 -15.40 -0.58 28.34
N SER A 243 -15.67 0.63 28.86
CA SER A 243 -15.41 0.99 30.24
C SER A 243 -16.21 0.08 31.17
N SER A 244 -15.48 -0.65 32.01
CA SER A 244 -15.99 -1.44 33.13
C SER A 244 -17.03 -0.67 33.93
N LYS A 245 -18.30 -1.04 33.78
CA LYS A 245 -19.34 -0.65 34.74
C LYS A 245 -19.44 -1.76 35.78
N ALA A 246 -18.70 -1.60 36.88
CA ALA A 246 -18.90 -2.40 38.08
C ALA A 246 -20.32 -2.12 38.63
N PRO A 247 -21.12 -3.15 39.00
CA PRO A 247 -22.33 -2.92 39.77
C PRO A 247 -21.93 -2.69 41.23
N SER A 248 -22.17 -1.48 41.72
CA SER A 248 -22.11 -1.16 43.14
C SER A 248 -23.28 -1.82 43.87
N GLU A 249 -22.95 -2.63 44.86
CA GLU A 249 -23.85 -3.18 45.86
C GLU A 249 -24.42 -2.02 46.71
N SER A 250 -25.75 -1.98 46.89
CA SER A 250 -26.40 -1.26 48.00
C SER A 250 -27.76 -1.88 48.28
N ALA A 251 -27.90 -2.28 49.55
CA ALA A 251 -29.00 -3.01 50.14
C ALA A 251 -30.16 -2.10 50.62
N LYS A 252 -31.31 -2.77 50.87
CA LYS A 252 -32.54 -2.38 51.61
C LYS A 252 -33.53 -1.46 50.86
N ALA A 253 -34.86 -1.57 51.01
CA ALA A 253 -35.72 -2.23 51.99
C ALA A 253 -37.10 -2.57 51.39
N SER A 254 -37.70 -3.69 51.80
CA SER A 254 -39.11 -3.84 52.23
C SER A 254 -39.28 -5.23 52.84
#